data_AF-A0A5A9PR44-F1
#
_entry.id   AF-A0A5A9PR44-F1
#
_cell.length_a   1.000
_cell.length_b   1.000
_cell.length_c   1.000
_cell.angle_alpha   90.00
_cell.angle_beta   90.00
_cell.angle_gamma   90.00
#
_symmetry.space_group_name_H-M   'P 1'
#
loop_
_entity.id
_entity.type
_entity.pdbx_description
1 polymer ?
#
loop_
_entity_poly.entity_id
_entity_poly.type
_entity_poly.pdbx_seq_one_letter_code
_entity_poly.pdbx_strand_id
1 'polypeptide(L)'
;MASTPPPLMKKHSQTDLVSRLKSRKVLGVGGEDDDGEVHRSKISQMLGNETKFAGREPFGLRFWLLISAVLFTSTSLMALTFPNQLYEIIFELTTTRISIRLYGGALLCISLILWNGLYTAEKVIIQWTLLTEACYFGVQFLVTSITLLEMGNLSNSAIVLLFGEIVFLLVTLSYYHHLGRRTKKM
;
A
#
# COMPACT_ATOMS: atom_id res chain seq x y z
N MET A 1 43.10 -35.74 -54.50
CA MET A 1 42.69 -36.20 -53.15
C MET A 1 42.41 -34.97 -52.31
N ALA A 2 41.14 -34.66 -52.04
CA ALA A 2 40.76 -33.51 -51.22
C ALA A 2 40.84 -33.91 -49.74
N SER A 3 41.67 -33.22 -48.96
CA SER A 3 41.75 -33.38 -47.50
C SER A 3 40.45 -32.93 -46.85
N THR A 4 39.75 -33.85 -46.20
CA THR A 4 38.59 -33.54 -45.36
C THR A 4 38.98 -32.56 -44.25
N PRO A 5 38.20 -31.49 -43.99
CA PRO A 5 38.48 -30.61 -42.88
C PRO A 5 38.33 -31.38 -41.55
N PRO A 6 39.16 -31.09 -40.53
CA PRO A 6 39.09 -31.81 -39.27
C PRO A 6 37.71 -31.60 -38.62
N PRO A 7 37.13 -32.65 -38.00
CA PRO A 7 35.82 -32.55 -37.38
C PRO A 7 35.85 -31.47 -36.29
N LEU A 8 34.89 -30.55 -36.34
CA LEU A 8 34.66 -29.56 -35.30
C LEU A 8 34.44 -30.28 -33.98
N MET A 9 35.50 -30.41 -33.18
CA MET A 9 35.42 -30.97 -31.83
C MET A 9 34.41 -30.13 -31.05
N LYS A 10 33.31 -30.76 -30.63
CA LYS A 10 32.38 -30.17 -29.67
C LYS A 10 33.17 -29.85 -28.41
N LYS A 11 33.62 -28.61 -28.26
CA LYS A 11 34.23 -28.12 -27.03
C LYS A 11 33.17 -28.26 -25.94
N HIS A 12 33.35 -29.26 -25.09
CA HIS A 12 32.54 -29.40 -23.89
C HIS A 12 32.87 -28.19 -23.02
N SER A 13 31.90 -27.29 -22.81
CA SER A 13 32.05 -26.10 -21.95
C SER A 13 32.46 -26.42 -20.50
N GLN A 14 32.46 -27.71 -20.16
CA GLN A 14 32.86 -28.29 -18.88
C GLN A 14 34.39 -28.45 -18.73
N THR A 15 35.15 -28.61 -19.81
CA THR A 15 36.62 -28.78 -19.75
C THR A 15 37.39 -27.50 -20.05
N ASP A 16 36.70 -26.47 -20.58
CA ASP A 16 37.28 -25.16 -20.83
C ASP A 16 37.42 -24.37 -19.51
N LEU A 17 38.67 -24.14 -19.09
CA LEU A 17 39.04 -23.41 -17.88
C LEU A 17 38.42 -22.00 -17.85
N VAL A 18 38.30 -21.34 -19.01
CA VAL A 18 37.73 -19.98 -19.09
C VAL A 18 36.22 -20.02 -18.87
N SER A 19 35.54 -21.04 -19.39
CA SER A 19 34.10 -21.29 -19.17
C SER A 19 33.80 -21.62 -17.70
N ARG A 20 34.66 -22.42 -17.05
CA ARG A 20 34.58 -22.73 -15.62
C ARG A 20 34.83 -21.49 -14.75
N LEU A 21 35.81 -20.65 -15.11
CA LEU A 21 36.07 -19.41 -14.38
C LEU A 21 34.89 -18.44 -14.49
N LYS A 22 34.27 -18.37 -15.68
CA LYS A 22 33.08 -17.54 -15.93
C LYS A 22 31.85 -18.06 -15.18
N SER A 23 31.61 -19.37 -15.15
CA SER A 23 30.52 -19.96 -14.36
C SER A 23 30.75 -19.78 -12.87
N ARG A 24 31.99 -19.96 -12.38
CA ARG A 24 32.39 -19.74 -10.99
C ARG A 24 32.18 -18.29 -10.54
N LYS A 25 32.50 -17.31 -11.39
CA LYS A 25 32.29 -15.87 -11.15
C LYS A 25 30.82 -15.45 -11.26
N VAL A 26 30.03 -16.12 -12.10
CA VAL A 26 28.56 -15.90 -12.19
C VAL A 26 27.84 -16.48 -10.97
N LEU A 27 28.27 -17.65 -10.51
CA LEU A 27 27.73 -18.36 -9.35
C LEU A 27 28.28 -17.87 -8.01
N GLY A 28 29.33 -17.03 -7.99
CA GLY A 28 29.89 -16.48 -6.76
C GLY A 28 30.58 -17.51 -5.87
N VAL A 29 31.03 -18.64 -6.43
CA VAL A 29 31.62 -19.72 -5.65
C VAL A 29 33.13 -19.66 -5.75
N GLY A 30 33.82 -19.02 -4.80
CA GLY A 30 35.27 -19.19 -4.61
C GLY A 30 36.17 -18.08 -5.15
N GLY A 31 35.89 -16.85 -4.72
CA GLY A 31 36.90 -15.81 -4.53
C GLY A 31 36.65 -15.22 -3.16
N GLU A 32 37.45 -15.61 -2.18
CA GLU A 32 37.55 -14.88 -0.93
C GLU A 32 38.64 -13.85 -1.20
N ASP A 33 38.27 -12.57 -1.28
CA ASP A 33 39.27 -11.52 -1.25
C ASP A 33 39.84 -11.45 0.18
N ASP A 34 41.04 -10.90 0.31
CA ASP A 34 41.86 -10.82 1.53
C ASP A 34 41.17 -10.09 2.73
N ASP A 35 39.97 -9.54 2.51
CA ASP A 35 39.12 -8.84 3.48
C ASP A 35 37.97 -9.71 4.04
N GLY A 36 37.85 -10.99 3.66
CA GLY A 36 36.89 -11.94 4.27
C GLY A 36 35.42 -11.73 3.89
N GLU A 37 35.10 -10.87 2.92
CA GLU A 37 33.75 -10.70 2.41
C GLU A 37 33.46 -11.60 1.20
N VAL A 38 32.49 -12.51 1.36
CA VAL A 38 32.08 -13.48 0.34
C VAL A 38 31.59 -12.76 -0.93
N HIS A 39 32.25 -13.01 -2.06
CA HIS A 39 31.83 -12.50 -3.38
C HIS A 39 30.40 -12.93 -3.71
N ARG A 40 29.45 -11.99 -3.59
CA ARG A 40 28.06 -12.20 -4.03
C ARG A 40 28.05 -12.57 -5.50
N SER A 41 27.42 -13.70 -5.84
CA SER A 41 27.21 -14.16 -7.22
C SER A 41 26.67 -13.01 -8.07
N LYS A 42 27.19 -12.79 -9.28
CA LYS A 42 26.65 -11.76 -10.20
C LYS A 42 25.16 -11.94 -10.47
N ILE A 43 24.63 -13.15 -10.30
CA ILE A 43 23.18 -13.42 -10.29
C ILE A 43 22.51 -12.67 -9.13
N SER A 44 23.01 -12.76 -7.90
CA SER A 44 22.47 -11.98 -6.76
C SER A 44 22.69 -10.46 -6.87
N GLN A 45 23.59 -10.03 -7.75
CA GLN A 45 23.84 -8.61 -8.07
C GLN A 45 22.91 -8.11 -9.18
N MET A 46 22.63 -8.95 -10.19
CA MET A 46 21.68 -8.67 -11.27
C MET A 46 20.22 -8.89 -10.87
N LEU A 47 19.95 -9.85 -10.00
CA LEU A 47 18.62 -10.14 -9.46
C LEU A 47 18.17 -9.08 -8.46
N GLY A 48 19.04 -8.11 -8.17
CA GLY A 48 18.74 -7.04 -7.25
C GLY A 48 18.60 -7.57 -5.84
N ASN A 49 19.06 -6.80 -4.90
CA ASN A 49 18.80 -7.09 -3.51
C ASN A 49 17.36 -6.64 -3.16
N GLU A 50 16.36 -7.30 -3.74
CA GLU A 50 14.93 -6.98 -3.54
C GLU A 50 14.57 -7.03 -2.04
N THR A 51 15.27 -7.83 -1.25
CA THR A 51 15.04 -7.95 0.19
C THR A 51 15.60 -6.79 1.04
N LYS A 52 16.51 -5.94 0.54
CA LYS A 52 16.78 -4.62 1.19
C LYS A 52 15.97 -3.48 0.58
N PHE A 53 15.19 -3.72 -0.49
CA PHE A 53 14.15 -2.81 -0.99
C PHE A 53 12.75 -3.11 -0.45
N ALA A 54 12.62 -4.14 0.39
CA ALA A 54 11.70 -4.15 1.52
C ALA A 54 12.13 -3.05 2.54
N GLY A 55 12.26 -1.82 2.05
CA GLY A 55 12.52 -0.63 2.85
C GLY A 55 11.47 -0.62 3.95
N ARG A 56 11.99 -0.84 5.16
CA ARG A 56 11.36 -0.64 6.46
C ARG A 56 10.04 0.09 6.30
N GLU A 57 8.96 -0.68 6.30
CA GLU A 57 7.63 -0.11 6.27
C GLU A 57 7.54 0.89 7.42
N PRO A 58 6.99 2.11 7.19
CA PRO A 58 6.80 3.04 8.28
C PRO A 58 5.94 2.37 9.34
N PHE A 59 6.52 2.17 10.53
CA PHE A 59 5.89 1.45 11.65
C PHE A 59 4.50 2.02 12.02
N GLY A 60 4.26 3.31 11.69
CA GLY A 60 2.99 3.98 11.90
C GLY A 60 1.90 3.74 10.84
N LEU A 61 2.22 3.28 9.62
CA LEU A 61 1.22 3.16 8.56
C LEU A 61 0.25 1.99 8.79
N ARG A 62 0.78 0.84 9.23
CA ARG A 62 -0.07 -0.30 9.61
C ARG A 62 -0.97 0.03 10.79
N PHE A 63 -0.45 0.80 11.75
CA PHE A 63 -1.21 1.26 12.89
C PHE A 63 -2.33 2.24 12.48
N TRP A 64 -2.03 3.16 11.56
CA TRP A 64 -3.04 4.05 10.96
C TRP A 64 -4.14 3.25 10.26
N LEU A 65 -3.76 2.29 9.40
CA LEU A 65 -4.71 1.46 8.68
C LEU A 65 -5.60 0.63 9.62
N LEU A 66 -5.06 0.19 10.76
CA LEU A 66 -5.81 -0.49 11.80
C LEU A 66 -6.81 0.43 12.50
N ILE A 67 -6.38 1.65 12.88
CA ILE A 67 -7.28 2.66 13.46
C ILE A 67 -8.41 2.96 12.48
N SER A 68 -8.09 3.22 11.22
CA SER A 68 -9.08 3.50 10.18
C SER A 68 -10.03 2.32 9.98
N ALA A 69 -9.52 1.09 9.87
CA ALA A 69 -10.34 -0.11 9.71
C ALA A 69 -11.36 -0.24 10.86
N VAL A 70 -10.92 -0.05 12.11
CA VAL A 70 -11.78 -0.08 13.31
C VAL A 70 -12.83 1.02 13.26
N LEU A 71 -12.44 2.27 12.93
CA LEU A 71 -13.37 3.39 12.82
C LEU A 71 -14.44 3.16 11.76
N PHE A 72 -14.05 2.65 10.58
CA PHE A 72 -14.99 2.29 9.52
C PHE A 72 -15.93 1.16 9.95
N THR A 73 -15.43 0.14 10.65
CA THR A 73 -16.28 -0.94 11.19
C THR A 73 -17.28 -0.39 12.20
N SER A 74 -16.84 0.47 13.13
CA SER A 74 -17.73 1.03 14.16
C SER A 74 -18.81 1.92 13.55
N THR A 75 -18.44 2.80 12.61
CA THR A 75 -19.38 3.71 11.95
C THR A 75 -20.38 2.94 11.08
N SER A 76 -19.91 1.90 10.37
CA SER A 76 -20.77 1.01 9.60
C SER A 76 -21.79 0.29 10.48
N LEU A 77 -21.35 -0.30 11.59
CA LEU A 77 -22.24 -1.02 12.51
C LEU A 77 -23.28 -0.08 13.11
N MET A 78 -22.87 1.11 13.53
CA MET A 78 -23.76 2.12 14.10
C MET A 78 -24.80 2.62 13.07
N ALA A 79 -24.41 2.77 11.80
CA ALA A 79 -25.33 3.12 10.71
C ALA A 79 -26.34 2.01 10.38
N LEU A 80 -25.97 0.74 10.57
CA LEU A 80 -26.87 -0.41 10.35
C LEU A 80 -27.85 -0.62 11.50
N THR A 81 -27.37 -0.55 12.75
CA THR A 81 -28.19 -0.84 13.94
C THR A 81 -29.10 0.32 14.33
N PHE A 82 -28.58 1.56 14.30
CA PHE A 82 -29.29 2.75 14.80
C PHE A 82 -29.15 3.94 13.84
N PRO A 83 -29.83 3.93 12.68
CA PRO A 83 -29.69 4.98 11.66
C PRO A 83 -30.12 6.38 12.14
N ASN A 84 -31.07 6.45 13.07
CA ASN A 84 -31.61 7.73 13.53
C ASN A 84 -30.60 8.49 14.42
N GLN A 85 -29.83 7.79 15.26
CA GLN A 85 -28.94 8.45 16.23
C GLN A 85 -27.77 9.18 15.56
N LEU A 86 -27.20 8.62 14.49
CA LEU A 86 -26.08 9.26 13.80
C LEU A 86 -26.51 10.54 13.09
N TYR A 87 -27.61 10.48 12.34
CA TYR A 87 -27.98 11.58 11.45
C TYR A 87 -28.73 12.71 12.17
N GLU A 88 -29.50 12.39 13.22
CA GLU A 88 -30.13 13.42 14.07
C GLU A 88 -29.08 14.25 14.81
N ILE A 89 -28.01 13.63 15.33
CA ILE A 89 -26.93 14.34 16.03
C ILE A 89 -26.13 15.25 15.10
N ILE A 90 -25.98 14.86 13.82
CA ILE A 90 -25.07 15.54 12.89
C ILE A 90 -25.80 16.56 12.01
N PHE A 91 -26.91 16.18 11.40
CA PHE A 91 -27.58 16.99 10.39
C PHE A 91 -29.02 17.39 10.77
N GLU A 92 -29.55 16.94 11.91
CA GLU A 92 -30.93 17.24 12.35
C GLU A 92 -31.99 16.97 11.24
N LEU A 93 -31.64 16.10 10.27
CA LEU A 93 -32.38 15.92 9.02
C LEU A 93 -32.96 14.51 8.97
N THR A 94 -34.27 14.40 8.78
CA THR A 94 -34.95 13.12 8.55
C THR A 94 -34.77 12.65 7.11
N THR A 95 -33.64 12.00 6.82
CA THR A 95 -33.45 11.25 5.57
C THR A 95 -34.13 9.87 5.61
N THR A 96 -34.31 9.25 4.44
CA THR A 96 -34.91 7.91 4.34
C THR A 96 -34.01 6.86 4.99
N ARG A 97 -34.57 6.09 5.94
CA ARG A 97 -33.85 5.04 6.71
C ARG A 97 -33.15 3.99 5.84
N ILE A 98 -33.67 3.75 4.63
CA ILE A 98 -33.06 2.82 3.64
C ILE A 98 -31.70 3.35 3.17
N SER A 99 -31.59 4.65 2.84
CA SER A 99 -30.37 5.25 2.30
C SER A 99 -29.23 5.20 3.31
N ILE A 100 -29.53 5.44 4.58
CA ILE A 100 -28.55 5.40 5.69
C ILE A 100 -28.00 3.98 5.86
N ARG A 101 -28.85 2.95 5.77
CA ARG A 101 -28.42 1.55 5.88
C ARG A 101 -27.59 1.11 4.68
N LEU A 102 -27.95 1.55 3.47
CA LEU A 102 -27.15 1.27 2.27
C LEU A 102 -25.76 1.90 2.37
N TYR A 103 -25.68 3.14 2.87
CA TYR A 103 -24.40 3.78 3.18
C TYR A 103 -23.59 2.99 4.22
N GLY A 104 -24.22 2.57 5.32
CA GLY A 104 -23.59 1.71 6.33
C GLY A 104 -23.06 0.38 5.75
N GLY A 105 -23.81 -0.25 4.84
CA GLY A 105 -23.38 -1.45 4.12
C GLY A 105 -22.17 -1.22 3.22
N ALA A 106 -22.15 -0.11 2.47
CA ALA A 106 -21.00 0.27 1.64
C ALA A 106 -19.74 0.52 2.50
N LEU A 107 -19.88 1.18 3.65
CA LEU A 107 -18.80 1.36 4.61
C LEU A 107 -18.27 0.04 5.18
N LEU A 108 -19.14 -0.95 5.38
CA LEU A 108 -18.74 -2.29 5.81
C LEU A 108 -17.84 -2.95 4.77
N CYS A 109 -18.21 -2.88 3.50
CA CYS A 109 -17.40 -3.42 2.40
C CYS A 109 -16.00 -2.77 2.36
N ILE A 110 -15.93 -1.44 2.49
CA ILE A 110 -14.65 -0.71 2.55
C ILE A 110 -13.84 -1.14 3.77
N SER A 111 -14.48 -1.30 4.93
CA SER A 111 -13.83 -1.77 6.15
C SER A 111 -13.22 -3.16 5.98
N LEU A 112 -13.92 -4.11 5.35
CA LEU A 112 -13.38 -5.44 5.05
C LEU A 112 -12.17 -5.40 4.12
N ILE A 113 -12.16 -4.47 3.15
CA ILE A 113 -11.00 -4.26 2.27
C ILE A 113 -9.80 -3.74 3.09
N LEU A 114 -10.03 -2.82 4.04
CA LEU A 114 -8.98 -2.32 4.93
C LEU A 114 -8.41 -3.42 5.85
N TRP A 115 -9.27 -4.28 6.39
CA TRP A 115 -8.85 -5.46 7.17
C TRP A 115 -7.98 -6.42 6.36
N ASN A 116 -8.31 -6.65 5.09
CA ASN A 116 -7.47 -7.44 4.19
C ASN A 116 -6.15 -6.72 3.84
N GLY A 117 -6.18 -5.39 3.73
CA GLY A 117 -5.00 -4.55 3.51
C GLY A 117 -3.94 -4.68 4.62
N LEU A 118 -4.35 -4.96 5.86
CA LEU A 118 -3.43 -5.17 6.99
C LEU A 118 -2.59 -6.44 6.89
N TYR A 119 -3.11 -7.49 6.23
CA TYR A 119 -2.44 -8.79 6.12
C TYR A 119 -1.41 -8.82 4.96
N THR A 120 -1.60 -7.94 3.97
CA THR A 120 -0.77 -7.88 2.77
C THR A 120 0.49 -7.02 2.97
N ALA A 121 1.64 -7.51 2.48
CA ALA A 121 2.92 -6.79 2.51
C ALA A 121 3.25 -6.06 1.19
N GLU A 122 2.36 -6.11 0.20
CA GLU A 122 2.58 -5.46 -1.09
C GLU A 122 2.32 -3.95 -0.99
N LYS A 123 3.38 -3.16 -1.24
CA LYS A 123 3.33 -1.69 -1.22
C LYS A 123 2.26 -1.11 -2.14
N VAL A 124 2.01 -1.78 -3.27
CA VAL A 124 1.00 -1.35 -4.27
C VAL A 124 -0.39 -1.44 -3.68
N ILE A 125 -0.74 -2.57 -3.04
CA ILE A 125 -2.05 -2.78 -2.44
C ILE A 125 -2.28 -1.74 -1.32
N ILE A 126 -1.29 -1.53 -0.47
CA ILE A 126 -1.35 -0.52 0.59
C ILE A 126 -1.59 0.88 0.02
N GLN A 127 -0.89 1.25 -1.06
CA GLN A 127 -1.05 2.55 -1.71
C GLN A 127 -2.46 2.73 -2.30
N TRP A 128 -3.01 1.70 -2.93
CA TRP A 128 -4.39 1.74 -3.45
C TRP A 128 -5.42 1.82 -2.32
N THR A 129 -5.22 1.11 -1.21
CA THR A 129 -6.13 1.21 -0.05
C THR A 129 -6.12 2.60 0.58
N LEU A 130 -4.95 3.23 0.74
CA LEU A 130 -4.85 4.61 1.20
C LEU A 130 -5.49 5.60 0.24
N LEU A 131 -5.38 5.35 -1.07
CA LEU A 131 -6.00 6.19 -2.08
C LEU A 131 -7.54 6.11 -2.00
N THR A 132 -8.10 4.91 -1.81
CA THR A 132 -9.53 4.72 -1.60
C THR A 132 -10.01 5.43 -0.33
N GLU A 133 -9.26 5.34 0.76
CA GLU A 133 -9.54 6.05 2.01
C GLU A 133 -9.50 7.57 1.84
N ALA A 134 -8.46 8.11 1.19
CA ALA A 134 -8.36 9.54 0.91
C ALA A 134 -9.50 10.05 0.02
N CYS A 135 -9.89 9.25 -0.98
CA CYS A 135 -11.03 9.56 -1.86
C CYS A 135 -12.33 9.60 -1.06
N TYR A 136 -12.55 8.64 -0.16
CA TYR A 136 -13.73 8.63 0.71
C TYR A 136 -13.80 9.90 1.58
N PHE A 137 -12.73 10.27 2.28
CA PHE A 137 -12.73 11.48 3.10
C PHE A 137 -12.89 12.76 2.26
N GLY A 138 -12.34 12.79 1.05
CA GLY A 138 -12.48 13.94 0.15
C GLY A 138 -13.93 14.12 -0.33
N VAL A 139 -14.58 13.02 -0.75
CA VAL A 139 -16.00 13.05 -1.14
C VAL A 139 -16.89 13.39 0.05
N GLN A 140 -16.63 12.78 1.21
CA GLN A 140 -17.39 13.03 2.43
C GLN A 140 -17.29 14.51 2.85
N PHE A 141 -16.09 15.08 2.86
CA PHE A 141 -15.88 16.50 3.16
C PHE A 141 -16.64 17.43 2.20
N LEU A 142 -16.61 17.12 0.90
CA LEU A 142 -17.31 17.89 -0.11
C LEU A 142 -18.83 17.84 0.10
N VAL A 143 -19.38 16.64 0.32
CA VAL A 143 -20.82 16.44 0.56
C VAL A 143 -21.24 17.19 1.83
N THR A 144 -20.54 16.97 2.96
CA THR A 144 -20.83 17.64 4.24
C THR A 144 -20.78 19.17 4.10
N SER A 145 -19.80 19.69 3.36
CA SER A 145 -19.66 21.13 3.12
C SER A 145 -20.82 21.73 2.32
N ILE A 146 -21.26 21.05 1.25
CA ILE A 146 -22.41 21.48 0.45
C ILE A 146 -23.68 21.44 1.29
N THR A 147 -23.92 20.35 2.03
CA THR A 147 -25.10 20.20 2.88
C THR A 147 -25.15 21.29 3.97
N LEU A 148 -24.01 21.62 4.59
CA LEU A 148 -23.95 22.72 5.57
C LEU A 148 -24.25 24.09 4.95
N LEU A 149 -23.78 24.33 3.73
CA LEU A 149 -24.05 25.56 2.99
C LEU A 149 -25.55 25.68 2.67
N GLU A 150 -26.18 24.59 2.24
CA GLU A 150 -27.63 24.56 1.94
C GLU A 150 -28.50 24.73 3.19
N MET A 151 -28.10 24.15 4.32
CA MET A 151 -28.87 24.24 5.57
C MET A 151 -28.73 25.60 6.26
N GLY A 152 -27.65 26.36 6.00
CA GLY A 152 -27.42 27.69 6.56
C GLY A 152 -27.28 27.74 8.09
N ASN A 153 -27.33 26.60 8.77
CA ASN A 153 -27.19 26.46 10.21
C ASN A 153 -25.95 25.62 10.53
N LEU A 154 -24.96 26.25 11.16
CA LEU A 154 -23.72 25.59 11.53
C LEU A 154 -23.85 24.97 12.92
N SER A 155 -24.34 23.74 12.98
CA SER A 155 -24.30 22.94 14.21
C SER A 155 -22.85 22.76 14.68
N ASN A 156 -22.60 22.92 15.98
CA ASN A 156 -21.28 22.69 16.57
C ASN A 156 -20.76 21.27 16.27
N SER A 157 -21.65 20.28 16.22
CA SER A 157 -21.31 18.89 15.87
C SER A 157 -20.80 18.77 14.44
N ALA A 158 -21.41 19.48 13.49
CA ALA A 158 -21.03 19.43 12.09
C ALA A 158 -19.69 20.13 11.83
N ILE A 159 -19.38 21.21 12.57
CA ILE A 159 -18.06 21.87 12.52
C ILE A 159 -16.96 20.92 13.04
N VAL A 160 -17.19 20.24 14.16
CA VAL A 160 -16.23 19.26 14.72
C VAL A 160 -16.00 18.11 13.74
N LEU A 161 -17.06 17.66 13.08
CA LEU A 161 -16.99 16.60 12.08
C LEU A 161 -16.16 17.02 10.86
N LEU A 162 -16.41 18.21 10.29
CA LEU A 162 -15.61 18.76 9.18
C LEU A 162 -14.12 18.89 9.55
N PHE A 163 -13.84 19.39 10.75
CA PHE A 163 -12.46 19.53 11.21
C PHE A 163 -11.79 18.15 11.36
N GLY A 164 -12.51 17.18 11.92
CA GLY A 164 -12.07 15.79 11.98
C GLY A 164 -11.73 15.24 10.60
N GLU A 165 -12.64 15.38 9.62
CA GLU A 165 -12.45 14.91 8.25
C GLU A 165 -11.20 15.50 7.60
N ILE A 166 -10.95 16.80 7.76
CA ILE A 166 -9.73 17.45 7.25
C ILE A 166 -8.49 16.82 7.89
N VAL A 167 -8.49 16.59 9.21
CA VAL A 167 -7.36 15.97 9.90
C VAL A 167 -7.12 14.55 9.39
N PHE A 168 -8.16 13.71 9.28
CA PHE A 168 -8.03 12.35 8.75
C PHE A 168 -7.54 12.33 7.31
N LEU A 169 -8.02 13.25 6.46
CA LEU A 169 -7.57 13.40 5.07
C LEU A 169 -6.10 13.82 4.98
N LEU A 170 -5.67 14.80 5.78
CA LEU A 170 -4.28 15.25 5.81
C LEU A 170 -3.33 14.15 6.28
N VAL A 171 -3.71 13.40 7.31
CA VAL A 171 -2.92 12.27 7.80
C VAL A 171 -2.80 11.20 6.72
N THR A 172 -3.91 10.83 6.06
CA THR A 172 -3.92 9.84 4.98
C THR A 172 -3.06 10.29 3.79
N LEU A 173 -3.17 11.56 3.37
CA LEU A 173 -2.33 12.14 2.31
C LEU A 173 -0.84 12.17 2.70
N SER A 174 -0.54 12.45 3.97
CA SER A 174 0.84 12.46 4.47
C SER A 174 1.47 11.07 4.36
N TYR A 175 0.74 10.01 4.73
CA TYR A 175 1.19 8.63 4.60
C TYR A 175 1.28 8.20 3.14
N TYR A 176 0.32 8.60 2.30
CA TYR A 176 0.35 8.33 0.85
C TYR A 176 1.58 8.95 0.20
N HIS A 177 1.87 10.22 0.51
CA HIS A 177 3.03 10.92 -0.03
C HIS A 177 4.35 10.35 0.51
N HIS A 178 4.39 9.91 1.76
CA HIS A 178 5.56 9.24 2.34
C HIS A 178 5.84 7.90 1.64
N LEU A 179 4.79 7.14 1.30
CA LEU A 179 4.91 5.88 0.58
C LEU A 179 5.30 6.07 -0.89
N GLY A 180 4.84 7.16 -1.52
CA GLY A 180 5.14 7.51 -2.90
C GLY A 180 6.54 8.11 -3.13
N ARG A 181 7.20 8.63 -2.10
CA ARG A 181 8.60 9.07 -2.17
C ARG A 181 9.50 7.85 -2.37
N ARG A 182 9.79 7.50 -3.62
CA ARG A 182 10.94 6.64 -3.94
C ARG A 182 12.17 7.26 -3.29
N THR A 183 12.86 6.50 -2.45
CA THR A 183 14.16 6.87 -1.90
C THR A 183 15.04 7.29 -3.08
N LYS A 184 15.26 8.60 -3.24
CA LYS A 184 16.22 9.12 -4.20
C LYS A 184 17.55 8.51 -3.76
N LYS A 185 18.10 7.59 -4.56
CA LYS A 185 19.43 7.03 -4.32
C LYS A 185 20.40 8.22 -4.29
N MET A 186 20.90 8.57 -3.11
CA MET A 186 22.17 9.29 -2.98
C MET A 186 23.31 8.30 -3.15
#